data_AF-A0A2V6ASG4-F1
#
_entry.id   AF-A0A2V6ASG4-F1
#
_cell.length_a   1.000
_cell.length_b   1.000
_cell.length_c   1.000
_cell.angle_alpha   90.00
_cell.angle_beta   90.00
_cell.angle_gamma   90.00
#
_symmetry.space_group_name_H-M   'P 1'
#
loop_
_entity.id
_entity.type
_entity.pdbx_description
1 polymer ?
#
loop_
_entity_poly.entity_id
_entity_poly.type
_entity_poly.pdbx_seq_one_letter_code
_entity_poly.pdbx_strand_id
1 'polypeptide(L)'
;MKSIKYLLTLAAVTGALTVSAKADLDFLGSVSFFANKPNSPEANLIALGNFGVDTTGLGICGNFENLSGDTTITVDTGAFLVVHYGKGSGGSSKGGSLEFFQVVNNETTVTVPGFPNAGDTFATGGISSIRAFCPGGPPPPVPDSGTTAMLLGSAVAGLGLVRRYLKR
;
A
#
# COMPACT_ATOMS: atom_id res chain seq x y z
N MET A 1 29.91 43.11 -17.80
CA MET A 1 28.89 43.07 -16.72
C MET A 1 27.51 42.60 -17.17
N LYS A 2 27.09 42.76 -18.44
CA LYS A 2 25.75 42.33 -18.89
C LYS A 2 25.63 40.81 -19.09
N SER A 3 26.68 40.12 -19.52
CA SER A 3 26.70 38.68 -19.80
C SER A 3 26.56 37.77 -18.57
N ILE A 4 27.10 38.17 -17.42
CA ILE A 4 27.02 37.39 -16.17
C ILE A 4 25.57 37.32 -15.65
N LYS A 5 24.79 38.38 -15.85
CA LYS A 5 23.37 38.40 -15.45
C LYS A 5 22.56 37.37 -16.22
N TYR A 6 22.81 37.24 -17.53
CA TYR A 6 22.10 36.28 -18.38
C TYR A 6 22.41 34.81 -18.02
N LEU A 7 23.67 34.50 -17.68
CA LEU A 7 24.08 33.16 -17.24
C LEU A 7 23.44 32.74 -15.91
N LEU A 8 23.32 33.67 -14.96
CA LEU A 8 22.63 33.42 -13.69
C LEU A 8 21.13 33.20 -13.87
N THR A 9 20.45 33.96 -14.74
CA THR A 9 19.05 33.69 -15.09
C THR A 9 18.88 32.36 -15.83
N LEU A 10 19.79 31.99 -16.72
CA LEU A 10 19.71 30.68 -17.40
C LEU A 10 19.85 29.53 -16.41
N ALA A 11 20.80 29.62 -15.48
CA ALA A 11 21.02 28.63 -14.43
C ALA A 11 19.85 28.52 -13.44
N ALA A 12 19.19 29.65 -13.14
CA ALA A 12 17.98 29.65 -12.30
C ALA A 12 16.77 29.04 -13.02
N VAL A 13 16.62 29.29 -14.33
CA VAL A 13 15.54 28.73 -15.14
C VAL A 13 15.75 27.24 -15.39
N THR A 14 16.98 26.77 -15.67
CA THR A 14 17.26 25.33 -15.76
C THR A 14 17.18 24.64 -14.41
N GLY A 15 17.64 25.27 -13.33
CA GLY A 15 17.50 24.73 -11.96
C GLY A 15 16.04 24.58 -11.52
N ALA A 16 15.16 25.51 -11.91
CA ALA A 16 13.72 25.44 -11.65
C ALA A 16 12.99 24.41 -12.52
N LEU A 17 13.49 24.11 -13.72
CA LEU A 17 12.97 23.06 -14.61
C LEU A 17 13.45 21.65 -14.21
N THR A 18 14.51 21.53 -13.42
CA THR A 18 14.99 20.26 -12.84
C THR A 18 14.40 19.93 -11.47
N VAL A 19 13.41 20.69 -11.01
CA VAL A 19 12.53 20.21 -9.93
C VAL A 19 11.67 19.12 -10.55
N SER A 20 12.27 17.93 -10.67
CA SER A 20 11.69 16.75 -11.30
C SER A 20 10.24 16.60 -10.87
N ALA A 21 9.38 16.54 -11.87
CA ALA A 21 8.08 15.89 -11.78
C ALA A 21 8.30 14.45 -11.30
N LYS A 22 8.43 14.24 -9.99
CA LYS A 22 8.51 12.91 -9.35
C LYS A 22 7.10 12.51 -8.93
N ALA A 23 6.18 12.53 -9.90
CA ALA A 23 4.77 12.17 -9.71
C ALA A 23 4.48 10.82 -10.38
N ASP A 24 5.42 9.88 -10.30
CA ASP A 24 5.27 8.51 -10.85
C ASP A 24 4.49 7.60 -9.89
N LEU A 25 4.40 8.05 -8.63
CA LEU A 25 3.60 7.46 -7.56
C LEU A 25 2.76 8.56 -6.93
N ASP A 26 1.45 8.39 -6.98
CA ASP A 26 0.53 9.22 -6.22
C ASP A 26 0.31 8.62 -4.84
N PHE A 27 0.54 9.40 -3.79
CA PHE A 27 0.34 8.96 -2.41
C PHE A 27 -1.13 9.13 -2.04
N LEU A 28 -1.80 8.03 -1.72
CA LEU A 28 -3.23 8.04 -1.41
C LEU A 28 -3.47 8.26 0.08
N GLY A 29 -2.63 7.67 0.94
CA GLY A 29 -2.76 7.78 2.38
C GLY A 29 -2.03 6.66 3.14
N SER A 30 -2.12 6.71 4.47
CA SER A 30 -1.55 5.70 5.36
C SER A 30 -2.56 5.22 6.41
N VAL A 31 -2.37 3.98 6.87
CA VAL A 31 -3.13 3.38 7.96
C VAL A 31 -2.19 2.66 8.93
N SER A 32 -2.64 2.51 10.18
CA SER A 32 -1.88 1.73 11.16
C SER A 32 -1.74 0.27 10.71
N PHE A 33 -0.51 -0.23 10.65
CA PHE A 33 -0.28 -1.66 10.42
C PHE A 33 -0.87 -2.51 11.54
N PHE A 34 -0.89 -2.00 12.78
CA PHE A 34 -1.41 -2.75 13.94
C PHE A 34 -2.88 -3.16 13.77
N ALA A 35 -3.70 -2.28 13.19
CA ALA A 35 -5.12 -2.54 12.92
C ALA A 35 -5.34 -3.40 11.66
N ASN A 36 -4.32 -3.55 10.81
CA ASN A 36 -4.41 -4.19 9.50
C ASN A 36 -3.45 -5.39 9.36
N LYS A 37 -3.10 -6.05 10.48
CA LYS A 37 -2.30 -7.27 10.48
C LYS A 37 -3.10 -8.46 9.91
N PRO A 38 -2.43 -9.48 9.33
CA PRO A 38 -0.98 -9.62 9.13
C PRO A 38 -0.45 -8.86 7.90
N ASN A 39 0.88 -8.78 7.72
CA ASN A 39 1.48 -8.23 6.49
C ASN A 39 1.54 -9.33 5.41
N SER A 40 0.39 -9.64 4.81
CA SER A 40 0.28 -10.63 3.72
C SER A 40 -0.40 -10.01 2.50
N PRO A 41 -0.24 -10.57 1.29
CA PRO A 41 -0.93 -10.07 0.10
C PRO A 41 -2.46 -9.93 0.29
N GLU A 42 -3.08 -10.90 0.95
CA GLU A 42 -4.53 -10.92 1.19
C GLU A 42 -4.95 -9.79 2.11
N ALA A 43 -4.30 -9.68 3.27
CA ALA A 43 -4.60 -8.68 4.27
C ALA A 43 -4.32 -7.26 3.74
N ASN A 44 -3.26 -7.09 2.95
CA ASN A 44 -2.91 -5.81 2.34
C ASN A 44 -3.91 -5.41 1.25
N LEU A 45 -4.43 -6.35 0.45
CA LEU A 45 -5.50 -6.07 -0.50
C LEU A 45 -6.80 -5.66 0.21
N ILE A 46 -7.15 -6.35 1.31
CA ILE A 46 -8.29 -5.97 2.16
C ILE A 46 -8.09 -4.58 2.77
N ALA A 47 -6.89 -4.27 3.26
CA ALA A 47 -6.58 -2.95 3.81
C ALA A 47 -6.72 -1.84 2.76
N LEU A 48 -6.26 -2.08 1.53
CA LEU A 48 -6.42 -1.19 0.39
C LEU A 48 -7.91 -0.97 0.05
N GLY A 49 -8.72 -2.04 0.07
CA GLY A 49 -10.17 -1.96 -0.12
C GLY A 49 -10.88 -1.19 0.98
N ASN A 50 -10.54 -1.46 2.25
CA ASN A 50 -11.09 -0.75 3.40
C ASN A 50 -10.70 0.74 3.44
N PHE A 51 -9.55 1.09 2.85
CA PHE A 51 -9.14 2.48 2.68
C PHE A 51 -10.03 3.23 1.68
N GLY A 52 -10.67 2.53 0.74
CA GLY A 52 -11.63 3.10 -0.22
C GLY A 52 -11.27 2.90 -1.68
N VAL A 53 -10.23 2.10 -2.00
CA VAL A 53 -9.89 1.75 -3.38
C VAL A 53 -10.76 0.58 -3.84
N ASP A 54 -11.31 0.67 -5.07
CA ASP A 54 -11.97 -0.48 -5.69
C ASP A 54 -10.93 -1.54 -6.04
N THR A 55 -10.99 -2.67 -5.34
CA THR A 55 -10.07 -3.80 -5.51
C THR A 55 -10.59 -4.87 -6.44
N THR A 56 -11.75 -4.64 -7.06
CA THR A 56 -12.38 -5.61 -7.98
C THR A 56 -11.48 -5.85 -9.20
N GLY A 57 -11.11 -7.12 -9.42
CA GLY A 57 -10.24 -7.50 -10.54
C GLY A 57 -8.76 -7.16 -10.36
N LEU A 58 -8.36 -6.67 -9.17
CA LEU A 58 -6.96 -6.55 -8.82
C LEU A 58 -6.40 -7.90 -8.35
N GLY A 59 -5.22 -8.23 -8.83
CA GLY A 59 -4.45 -9.38 -8.38
C GLY A 59 -3.00 -9.01 -8.12
N ILE A 60 -2.25 -9.91 -7.48
CA ILE A 60 -0.86 -9.66 -7.12
C ILE A 60 0.05 -9.78 -8.35
N CYS A 61 0.88 -8.76 -8.59
CA CYS A 61 1.96 -8.81 -9.59
C CYS A 61 3.34 -8.53 -9.02
N GLY A 62 3.42 -8.03 -7.77
CA GLY A 62 4.69 -7.79 -7.11
C GLY A 62 4.61 -8.17 -5.64
N ASN A 63 5.61 -8.93 -5.18
CA ASN A 63 5.77 -9.30 -3.78
C ASN A 63 7.23 -9.12 -3.37
N PHE A 64 7.54 -7.99 -2.74
CA PHE A 64 8.90 -7.61 -2.38
C PHE A 64 9.03 -7.56 -0.86
N GLU A 65 10.05 -8.23 -0.33
CA GLU A 65 10.26 -8.43 1.10
C GLU A 65 11.67 -8.03 1.51
N ASN A 66 11.87 -7.80 2.81
CA ASN A 66 13.18 -7.51 3.41
C ASN A 66 13.90 -6.30 2.79
N LEU A 67 13.12 -5.30 2.40
CA LEU A 67 13.62 -4.10 1.75
C LEU A 67 14.34 -3.17 2.74
N SER A 68 15.13 -2.25 2.17
CA SER A 68 15.79 -1.16 2.89
C SER A 68 16.21 -0.06 1.94
N GLY A 69 15.99 1.19 2.30
CA GLY A 69 16.30 2.35 1.45
C GLY A 69 15.34 2.48 0.25
N ASP A 70 15.55 3.52 -0.54
CA ASP A 70 14.77 3.74 -1.76
C ASP A 70 14.86 2.51 -2.67
N THR A 71 13.72 2.01 -3.11
CA THR A 71 13.63 0.76 -3.87
C THR A 71 12.95 1.01 -5.20
N THR A 72 13.68 0.79 -6.30
CA THR A 72 13.13 0.83 -7.65
C THR A 72 12.58 -0.54 -8.03
N ILE A 73 11.32 -0.57 -8.46
CA ILE A 73 10.62 -1.80 -8.87
C ILE A 73 9.98 -1.61 -10.25
N THR A 74 9.89 -2.72 -10.99
CA THR A 74 9.04 -2.80 -12.19
C THR A 74 7.59 -3.03 -11.75
N VAL A 75 6.67 -2.33 -12.39
CA VAL A 75 5.24 -2.34 -12.07
C VAL A 75 4.43 -2.35 -13.35
N ASP A 76 3.20 -2.86 -13.25
CA ASP A 76 2.22 -2.68 -14.32
C ASP A 76 1.59 -1.29 -14.21
N THR A 77 1.19 -0.75 -15.36
CA THR A 77 0.47 0.51 -15.45
C THR A 77 -0.82 0.47 -14.62
N GLY A 78 -1.02 1.50 -13.79
CA GLY A 78 -2.21 1.61 -12.95
C GLY A 78 -2.21 0.66 -11.74
N ALA A 79 -1.07 0.03 -11.42
CA ALA A 79 -0.95 -0.78 -10.22
C ALA A 79 -1.08 0.06 -8.94
N PHE A 80 -1.64 -0.55 -7.91
CA PHE A 80 -1.63 -0.03 -6.54
C PHE A 80 -0.51 -0.70 -5.75
N LEU A 81 0.24 0.10 -5.01
CA LEU A 81 1.29 -0.38 -4.12
C LEU A 81 0.85 -0.22 -2.67
N VAL A 82 0.91 -1.31 -1.92
CA VAL A 82 0.79 -1.31 -0.47
C VAL A 82 2.19 -1.49 0.12
N VAL A 83 2.70 -0.43 0.75
CA VAL A 83 4.06 -0.35 1.26
C VAL A 83 4.02 -0.40 2.77
N HIS A 84 4.75 -1.34 3.37
CA HIS A 84 4.84 -1.45 4.82
C HIS A 84 6.11 -0.78 5.33
N TYR A 85 5.95 0.26 6.14
CA TYR A 85 7.03 0.94 6.85
C TYR A 85 7.05 0.52 8.32
N GLY A 86 8.14 -0.09 8.75
CA GLY A 86 8.23 -0.68 10.08
C GLY A 86 9.62 -1.11 10.53
N LYS A 87 10.67 -0.96 9.69
CA LYS A 87 12.04 -1.35 10.05
C LYS A 87 12.79 -0.17 10.66
N GLY A 88 12.67 0.02 11.98
CA GLY A 88 13.50 0.98 12.73
C GLY A 88 14.95 0.48 12.88
N SER A 89 15.91 1.35 13.18
CA SER A 89 17.28 0.97 13.56
C SER A 89 17.26 0.19 14.88
N GLY A 90 17.36 -1.14 14.79
CA GLY A 90 17.17 -2.08 15.91
C GLY A 90 15.74 -2.67 16.03
N GLY A 91 14.88 -2.46 15.03
CA GLY A 91 13.43 -2.67 15.10
C GLY A 91 12.95 -4.12 15.12
N SER A 92 12.09 -4.43 16.08
CA SER A 92 11.27 -5.64 16.09
C SER A 92 10.05 -5.49 15.17
N SER A 93 9.67 -6.57 14.51
CA SER A 93 8.67 -6.69 13.43
C SER A 93 7.20 -6.38 13.83
N LYS A 94 6.96 -5.55 14.86
CA LYS A 94 5.66 -5.50 15.56
C LYS A 94 4.85 -4.21 15.44
N GLY A 95 5.34 -3.16 14.78
CA GLY A 95 4.62 -1.90 14.57
C GLY A 95 5.00 -1.20 13.27
N GLY A 96 4.19 -0.22 12.86
CA GLY A 96 4.40 0.52 11.63
C GLY A 96 3.12 0.98 10.95
N SER A 97 3.24 1.35 9.68
CA SER A 97 2.15 1.78 8.81
C SER A 97 2.09 0.98 7.53
N LEU A 98 0.90 0.91 6.95
CA LEU A 98 0.72 0.59 5.55
C LEU A 98 0.44 1.90 4.82
N GLU A 99 1.27 2.24 3.85
CA GLU A 99 1.04 3.35 2.94
C GLU A 99 0.55 2.84 1.60
N PHE A 100 -0.36 3.59 1.00
CA PHE A 100 -0.98 3.26 -0.27
C PHE A 100 -0.53 4.25 -1.34
N PHE A 101 -0.06 3.71 -2.45
CA PHE A 101 0.32 4.48 -3.62
C PHE A 101 -0.40 3.96 -4.86
N GLN A 102 -0.65 4.85 -5.82
CA GLN A 102 -1.07 4.48 -7.17
C GLN A 102 0.04 4.81 -8.16
N VAL A 103 0.37 3.85 -9.02
CA VAL A 103 1.22 4.09 -10.18
C VAL A 103 0.39 4.86 -11.20
N VAL A 104 0.84 6.07 -11.53
CA VAL A 104 0.15 6.97 -12.47
C VAL A 104 1.00 7.18 -13.73
N ASN A 105 0.48 7.95 -14.70
CA ASN A 105 1.18 8.31 -15.95
C ASN A 105 1.64 7.14 -16.83
N ASN A 106 1.05 5.96 -16.68
CA ASN A 106 1.43 4.74 -17.40
C ASN A 106 2.90 4.32 -17.20
N GLU A 107 3.47 4.67 -16.04
CA GLU A 107 4.80 4.24 -15.67
C GLU A 107 4.88 2.72 -15.53
N THR A 108 6.03 2.16 -15.91
CA THR A 108 6.33 0.73 -15.74
C THR A 108 7.48 0.49 -14.77
N THR A 109 8.11 1.56 -14.29
CA THR A 109 9.18 1.52 -13.30
C THR A 109 9.01 2.69 -12.35
N VAL A 110 8.98 2.39 -11.05
CA VAL A 110 8.76 3.41 -10.01
C VAL A 110 9.76 3.22 -8.89
N THR A 111 10.16 4.33 -8.26
CA THR A 111 11.02 4.30 -7.07
C THR A 111 10.20 4.60 -5.83
N VAL A 112 9.96 3.56 -5.03
CA VAL A 112 9.28 3.67 -3.74
C VAL A 112 10.25 4.24 -2.71
N PRO A 113 9.87 5.30 -1.97
CA PRO A 113 10.71 5.87 -0.93
C PRO A 113 11.10 4.86 0.15
N GLY A 114 12.33 4.94 0.63
CA GLY A 114 12.82 4.10 1.72
C GLY A 114 12.30 4.51 3.10
N PHE A 115 11.72 5.70 3.20
CA PHE A 115 11.13 6.27 4.41
C PHE A 115 9.68 6.68 4.14
N PRO A 116 8.81 6.60 5.17
CA PRO A 116 7.39 6.93 5.06
C PRO A 116 7.18 8.38 4.63
N ASN A 117 6.00 8.67 4.10
CA ASN A 117 5.54 10.03 3.85
C ASN A 117 5.58 10.84 5.15
N ALA A 118 5.95 12.13 5.07
CA ALA A 118 6.04 13.01 6.23
C ALA A 118 4.71 13.17 6.99
N GLY A 119 3.56 12.94 6.32
CA GLY A 119 2.25 12.96 6.94
C GLY A 119 1.86 11.67 7.68
N ASP A 120 2.67 10.62 7.58
CA ASP A 120 2.38 9.35 8.24
C ASP A 120 2.75 9.39 9.73
N THR A 121 1.73 9.29 10.58
CA THR A 121 1.88 9.32 12.03
C THR A 121 2.02 7.93 12.67
N PHE A 122 1.85 6.86 11.88
CA PHE A 122 1.93 5.48 12.36
C PHE A 122 3.29 4.84 12.09
N ALA A 123 4.05 5.36 11.13
CA ALA A 123 5.33 4.79 10.73
C ALA A 123 6.42 5.04 11.79
N THR A 124 7.18 3.99 12.08
CA THR A 124 8.25 4.02 13.12
C THR A 124 9.64 3.69 12.57
N GLY A 125 9.79 3.54 11.25
CA GLY A 125 11.03 3.11 10.63
C GLY A 125 10.99 3.14 9.10
N GLY A 126 12.03 2.58 8.48
CA GLY A 126 12.14 2.49 7.03
C GLY A 126 11.24 1.41 6.42
N ILE A 127 11.23 1.41 5.09
CA ILE A 127 10.54 0.43 4.25
C ILE A 127 10.94 -0.98 4.66
N SER A 128 9.99 -1.91 4.62
CA SER A 128 10.22 -3.31 4.93
C SER A 128 9.72 -4.24 3.83
N SER A 129 8.60 -3.91 3.19
CA SER A 129 8.02 -4.70 2.11
C SER A 129 7.12 -3.87 1.21
N ILE A 130 6.92 -4.33 -0.02
CA ILE A 130 5.98 -3.78 -0.99
C ILE A 130 5.11 -4.92 -1.53
N ARG A 131 3.80 -4.71 -1.59
CA ARG A 131 2.88 -5.52 -2.40
C ARG A 131 2.36 -4.68 -3.54
N ALA A 132 2.48 -5.18 -4.77
CA ALA A 132 1.91 -4.53 -5.95
C ALA A 132 0.68 -5.31 -6.43
N PHE A 133 -0.43 -4.61 -6.59
CA PHE A 133 -1.69 -5.13 -7.10
C PHE A 133 -2.05 -4.45 -8.42
N CYS A 134 -2.30 -5.23 -9.46
CA CYS A 134 -2.58 -4.73 -10.81
C CYS A 134 -3.84 -5.36 -11.39
N PRO A 135 -4.51 -4.66 -12.32
CA PRO A 135 -5.66 -5.20 -13.03
C PRO A 135 -5.31 -6.49 -13.77
N GLY A 136 -6.09 -7.54 -13.57
CA GLY A 136 -5.91 -8.83 -14.27
C GLY A 136 -4.76 -9.69 -13.73
N GLY A 137 -4.11 -9.29 -12.64
CA GLY A 137 -3.18 -10.16 -11.92
C GLY A 137 -3.88 -11.39 -11.33
N PRO A 138 -3.14 -12.46 -11.00
CA PRO A 138 -3.71 -13.58 -10.26
C PRO A 138 -4.24 -13.10 -8.90
N PRO A 139 -5.47 -13.49 -8.49
CA PRO A 139 -6.00 -13.09 -7.19
C PRO A 139 -5.06 -13.58 -6.08
N PRO A 140 -4.82 -12.79 -5.02
CA PRO A 140 -4.09 -13.29 -3.87
C PRO A 140 -4.85 -14.51 -3.27
N PRO A 141 -4.14 -15.46 -2.63
CA PRO A 141 -4.73 -16.62 -1.96
C PRO A 141 -5.91 -16.25 -1.05
N VAL A 142 -7.13 -16.23 -1.56
CA VAL A 142 -8.30 -15.80 -0.80
C VAL A 142 -8.49 -16.75 0.39
N PRO A 143 -8.65 -16.24 1.63
CA PRO A 143 -9.03 -17.10 2.75
C PRO A 143 -10.33 -17.81 2.39
N ASP A 144 -10.31 -19.14 2.41
CA ASP A 144 -11.41 -19.97 1.94
C ASP A 144 -12.76 -19.49 2.52
N SER A 145 -13.72 -19.26 1.62
CA SER A 145 -15.11 -18.87 1.89
C SER A 145 -15.88 -19.83 2.82
N GLY A 146 -15.23 -20.91 3.27
CA GLY A 146 -15.71 -21.77 4.35
C GLY A 146 -15.86 -21.05 5.69
N THR A 147 -15.02 -20.05 5.99
CA THR A 147 -15.06 -19.36 7.30
C THR A 147 -16.27 -18.42 7.42
N THR A 148 -16.61 -17.70 6.35
CA THR A 148 -17.81 -16.85 6.27
C THR A 148 -19.10 -17.68 6.26
N ALA A 149 -19.10 -18.84 5.61
CA ALA A 149 -20.23 -19.77 5.65
C ALA A 149 -20.45 -20.34 7.07
N MET A 150 -19.39 -20.65 7.82
CA MET A 150 -19.52 -21.14 9.21
C MET A 150 -20.04 -20.08 10.18
N LEU A 151 -19.65 -18.81 10.02
CA LEU A 151 -20.20 -17.70 10.81
C LEU A 151 -21.70 -17.50 10.56
N LEU A 152 -22.14 -17.60 9.30
CA LEU A 152 -23.56 -17.52 8.98
C LEU A 152 -24.34 -18.75 9.49
N GLY A 153 -23.77 -19.95 9.35
CA GLY A 153 -24.38 -21.19 9.83
C GLY A 153 -24.55 -21.25 11.35
N SER A 154 -23.54 -20.78 12.10
CA SER A 154 -23.61 -20.70 13.57
C SER A 154 -24.61 -19.65 14.05
N ALA A 155 -24.72 -18.50 13.37
CA ALA A 155 -25.73 -17.49 13.67
C ALA A 155 -27.16 -18.00 13.43
N VAL A 156 -27.41 -18.72 12.34
CA VAL A 156 -28.73 -19.31 12.04
C VAL A 156 -29.07 -20.45 12.99
N ALA A 157 -28.10 -21.29 13.34
CA ALA A 157 -28.29 -22.35 14.34
C ALA A 157 -28.59 -21.77 15.73
N GLY A 158 -27.86 -20.72 16.14
CA GLY A 158 -28.10 -19.99 17.39
C GLY A 158 -29.49 -19.37 17.43
N LEU A 159 -29.94 -18.73 16.35
CA LEU A 159 -31.28 -18.15 16.25
C LEU A 159 -32.39 -19.23 16.28
N GLY A 160 -32.14 -20.39 15.66
CA GLY A 160 -33.04 -21.54 15.70
C GLY A 160 -33.21 -22.11 17.11
N LEU A 161 -32.13 -22.20 17.89
CA LEU A 161 -32.16 -22.67 19.28
C LEU A 161 -32.89 -21.68 20.21
N VAL A 162 -32.65 -20.38 20.06
CA VAL A 162 -33.37 -19.33 20.82
C VAL A 162 -34.87 -19.38 20.54
N ARG A 163 -35.26 -19.55 19.27
CA ARG A 163 -36.68 -19.67 18.88
C ARG A 163 -37.36 -20.91 19.44
N ARG A 164 -36.61 -22.02 19.61
CA ARG A 164 -37.12 -23.26 20.24
C ARG A 164 -37.25 -23.14 21.75
N TYR A 165 -36.35 -22.40 22.40
CA TYR A 165 -36.39 -22.16 23.84
C TYR A 165 -37.56 -21.25 24.24
N LEU A 166 -37.85 -20.20 23.47
CA LEU A 166 -38.95 -19.25 23.75
C LEU A 166 -40.36 -19.78 23.42
N LYS A 167 -40.47 -20.95 22.79
CA LYS A 167 -41.75 -21.61 22.46
C LYS A 167 -42.08 -22.80 23.38
N ARG A 168 -41.27 -23.05 24.39
CA ARG A 168 -41.60 -23.94 25.52
C ARG A 168 -41.99 -23.08 26.72
#